data_AF-A0A7V5BPM2-F1
#
_entry.id   AF-A0A7V5BPM2-F1
#
_cell.length_a   1.000
_cell.length_b   1.000
_cell.length_c   1.000
_cell.angle_alpha   90.00
_cell.angle_beta   90.00
_cell.angle_gamma   90.00
#
_symmetry.space_group_name_H-M   'P 1'
#
loop_
_entity.id
_entity.type
_entity.pdbx_description
1 polymer ?
#
loop_
_entity_poly.entity_id
_entity_poly.type
_entity_poly.pdbx_seq_one_letter_code
_entity_poly.pdbx_strand_id
1 'polypeptide(L)' 'MSEFVICINNESNPASLIVGKVYRRLPDPEAESHNMLRIIDEDRSELDGYLYPASMFVPVELPEKAKQVLMAMES' A
#
# COMPACT_ATOMS: atom_id res chain seq x y z
N MET A 1 -6.36 1.33 -11.31
CA MET A 1 -5.83 0.45 -10.24
C MET A 1 -6.50 0.84 -8.93
N SER A 2 -6.77 -0.12 -8.03
CA SER A 2 -7.39 0.14 -6.74
C SER A 2 -6.50 1.02 -5.85
N GLU A 3 -7.12 1.87 -5.02
CA GLU A 3 -6.42 2.75 -4.06
C GLU A 3 -5.86 1.96 -2.86
N PHE A 4 -6.39 0.76 -2.63
CA PHE A 4 -5.96 -0.12 -1.55
C PHE A 4 -5.43 -1.44 -2.10
N VAL A 5 -4.46 -1.99 -1.40
CA VAL A 5 -3.84 -3.27 -1.72
C VAL A 5 -3.65 -4.11 -0.46
N ILE A 6 -3.66 -5.43 -0.59
CA ILE A 6 -3.29 -6.36 0.49
C ILE A 6 -1.85 -6.80 0.25
N CYS A 7 -1.00 -6.72 1.29
CA CYS A 7 0.32 -7.33 1.25
C CYS A 7 0.18 -8.85 1.32
N ILE A 8 0.70 -9.56 0.32
CA ILE A 8 0.68 -11.04 0.25
C ILE A 8 2.06 -11.65 0.49
N ASN A 9 3.12 -10.85 0.40
CA ASN A 9 4.49 -11.25 0.70
C ASN A 9 5.27 -10.04 1.23
N ASN A 10 6.06 -10.24 2.29
CA ASN A 10 6.97 -9.25 2.87
C ASN A 10 8.42 -9.74 2.99
N GLU A 11 8.81 -10.83 2.32
CA GLU A 11 10.12 -11.49 2.48
C GLU A 11 11.32 -10.55 2.35
N SER A 12 11.21 -9.51 1.51
CA SER A 12 12.27 -8.50 1.36
C SER A 12 12.18 -7.33 2.35
N ASN A 13 11.05 -7.15 3.04
CA ASN A 13 10.77 -5.99 3.89
C ASN A 13 9.91 -6.35 5.13
N PRO A 14 10.34 -7.29 5.99
CA PRO A 14 9.52 -7.75 7.12
C PRO A 14 9.35 -6.70 8.23
N ALA A 15 10.22 -5.69 8.29
CA ALA A 15 10.12 -4.59 9.26
C ALA A 15 9.09 -3.52 8.84
N SER A 16 8.86 -3.36 7.53
CA SER A 16 8.04 -2.28 6.97
C SER A 16 6.64 -2.75 6.54
N LEU A 17 6.44 -4.05 6.30
CA LEU A 17 5.19 -4.61 5.80
C LEU A 17 4.72 -5.82 6.61
N ILE A 18 3.41 -5.91 6.82
CA ILE A 18 2.71 -6.99 7.50
C ILE A 18 1.85 -7.74 6.48
N VAL A 19 2.13 -9.03 6.29
CA VAL A 19 1.36 -9.89 5.38
C VAL A 19 -0.09 -10.00 5.86
N GLY A 20 -1.04 -9.88 4.92
CA GLY A 20 -2.48 -9.88 5.14
C GLY A 20 -3.05 -8.50 5.50
N LYS A 21 -2.22 -7.49 5.79
CA LYS A 21 -2.68 -6.13 6.07
C LYS A 21 -3.02 -5.39 4.77
N VAL A 22 -4.04 -4.55 4.87
CA VAL A 22 -4.44 -3.61 3.82
C VAL A 22 -3.62 -2.34 3.94
N TYR A 23 -3.04 -1.91 2.83
CA TYR A 23 -2.25 -0.71 2.69
C TYR A 23 -2.85 0.24 1.67
N ARG A 24 -2.61 1.55 1.87
CA ARG A 24 -2.95 2.59 0.90
C ARG A 24 -1.85 2.70 -0.15
N ARG A 25 -2.27 2.75 -1.41
CA ARG A 25 -1.43 2.92 -2.59
C ARG A 25 -1.60 4.33 -3.13
N LEU A 26 -0.50 5.05 -3.29
CA LEU A 26 -0.50 6.34 -3.97
C LEU A 26 -0.35 6.14 -5.49
N PRO A 27 -1.10 6.88 -6.33
CA PRO A 27 -0.90 6.85 -7.78
C PRO A 27 0.50 7.34 -8.15
N ASP A 28 1.24 6.51 -8.89
CA ASP A 28 2.57 6.84 -9.39
C ASP A 28 2.80 6.14 -10.73
N PRO A 29 2.42 6.77 -11.86
CA PRO A 29 2.54 6.15 -13.18
C PRO A 29 3.97 5.77 -13.57
N GLU A 30 4.98 6.51 -13.07
CA GLU A 30 6.38 6.23 -13.34
C GLU A 30 6.78 4.93 -12.64
N ALA A 31 6.51 4.81 -11.34
CA ALA A 31 6.75 3.58 -10.60
C ALA A 31 5.97 2.39 -11.17
N GLU A 32 4.69 2.58 -11.52
CA GLU A 32 3.85 1.55 -12.12
C GLU A 32 4.45 1.02 -13.42
N SER A 33 5.06 1.88 -14.25
CA SER A 33 5.75 1.48 -15.49
C SER A 33 6.95 0.57 -15.23
N HIS A 34 7.51 0.62 -14.02
CA HIS A 34 8.61 -0.22 -13.55
C HIS A 34 8.15 -1.42 -12.69
N ASN A 35 6.85 -1.75 -12.67
CA ASN A 35 6.26 -2.77 -11.79
C ASN A 35 6.47 -2.50 -10.30
N MET A 36 6.50 -1.23 -9.91
CA MET A 36 6.60 -0.77 -8.54
C MET A 36 5.31 -0.07 -8.12
N LEU A 37 4.98 -0.13 -6.84
CA LEU A 37 3.85 0.57 -6.23
C LEU A 37 4.36 1.47 -5.11
N ARG A 38 3.81 2.67 -5.02
CA ARG A 38 4.04 3.60 -3.91
C ARG A 38 3.04 3.33 -2.81
N ILE A 39 3.51 2.90 -1.64
CA ILE A 39 2.70 2.41 -0.53
C ILE A 39 2.99 3.22 0.73
N ILE A 40 1.93 3.62 1.45
CA ILE A 40 2.06 4.13 2.82
C ILE A 40 2.17 2.91 3.75
N ASP A 41 3.35 2.66 4.30
CA ASP A 41 3.64 1.45 5.07
C ASP A 41 3.52 1.67 6.61
N GLU A 42 4.19 0.85 7.43
CA GLU A 42 4.16 1.03 8.89
C GLU A 42 4.93 2.27 9.38
N ASP A 43 5.98 2.69 8.67
CA ASP A 43 6.82 3.85 9.01
C ASP A 43 6.18 5.13 8.46
N ARG A 44 4.95 5.41 8.89
CA ARG A 44 4.12 6.55 8.45
C ARG A 44 4.75 7.94 8.69
N SER A 45 6.02 8.02 9.08
CA SER A 45 6.81 9.24 9.13
C SER A 45 6.95 9.90 7.76
N GLU A 46 6.96 9.13 6.67
CA GLU A 46 6.92 9.63 5.29
C GLU A 46 5.53 9.51 4.68
N LEU A 47 4.87 10.67 4.48
CA LEU A 47 3.52 10.75 3.90
C LEU A 47 3.48 10.47 2.39
N ASP A 48 4.62 10.57 1.72
CA ASP A 48 4.75 10.29 0.28
C ASP A 48 4.93 8.79 -0.02
N GLY A 49 5.06 7.96 1.03
CA GLY A 49 5.17 6.51 0.93
C GLY A 49 6.45 6.00 0.26
N TYR A 50 6.60 4.68 0.30
CA TYR A 50 7.78 3.98 -0.20
C TYR A 50 7.46 3.12 -1.41
N LEU A 51 8.47 2.90 -2.25
CA LEU A 51 8.34 2.08 -3.45
C LEU A 51 8.62 0.60 -3.15
N TYR A 52 7.67 -0.25 -3.52
CA TYR A 52 7.77 -1.69 -3.37
C TYR A 52 7.40 -2.41 -4.68
N PRO A 53 7.96 -3.60 -4.94
CA PRO A 53 7.54 -4.43 -6.06
C PRO A 53 6.02 -4.71 -6.04
N ALA A 54 5.35 -4.48 -7.17
CA ALA A 54 3.92 -4.72 -7.30
C ALA A 54 3.52 -6.17 -7.01
N SER A 55 4.42 -7.13 -7.24
CA SER A 55 4.23 -8.56 -6.98
C SER A 55 4.02 -8.90 -5.50
N MET A 56 4.38 -8.00 -4.58
CA MET A 56 4.15 -8.17 -3.14
C MET A 56 2.69 -7.90 -2.73
N PHE A 57 1.87 -7.40 -3.66
CA PHE A 57 0.54 -6.88 -3.35
C PHE A 57 -0.54 -7.36 -4.31
N VAL A 58 -1.78 -7.40 -3.81
CA VAL A 58 -2.98 -7.65 -4.60
C VAL A 58 -3.95 -6.46 -4.42
N PRO A 59 -4.47 -5.87 -5.51
CA PRO A 59 -5.49 -4.82 -5.42
C PRO A 59 -6.75 -5.31 -4.70
N VAL A 60 -7.30 -4.49 -3.81
CA VAL A 60 -8.56 -4.80 -3.11
C VAL A 60 -9.54 -3.63 -3.23
N GLU A 61 -10.78 -3.95 -3.51
CA GLU A 61 -11.89 -3.00 -3.39
C GLU A 61 -12.50 -3.11 -2.00
N LEU A 62 -12.49 -2.00 -1.27
CA LEU A 62 -13.03 -1.94 0.07
C LEU A 62 -14.43 -1.32 0.07
N PRO A 63 -15.33 -1.76 0.96
CA PRO A 63 -16.57 -1.04 1.22
C PRO A 63 -16.28 0.40 1.66
N GLU A 64 -17.18 1.33 1.33
CA GLU A 64 -16.99 2.76 1.58
C GLU A 64 -16.67 3.08 3.05
N LYS A 65 -17.37 2.41 3.97
CA LYS A 65 -17.12 2.56 5.41
C LYS A 65 -15.69 2.20 5.82
N ALA A 66 -15.10 1.17 5.19
CA ALA A 66 -13.72 0.77 5.48
C ALA A 66 -12.73 1.79 4.92
N LYS A 67 -12.96 2.32 3.70
CA LYS A 67 -12.12 3.39 3.13
C LYS A 67 -12.08 4.62 4.03
N GLN A 68 -13.25 5.08 4.50
CA GLN A 68 -13.35 6.25 5.37
C GLN A 68 -12.55 6.08 6.66
N VAL A 69 -12.67 4.92 7.31
CA VAL A 69 -11.90 4.63 8.53
C VAL A 69 -10.41 4.61 8.25
N LEU A 70 -9.98 3.94 7.18
CA LEU A 70 -8.55 3.84 6.84
C LEU A 70 -7.94 5.19 6.46
N MET A 71 -8.65 6.03 5.70
CA MET A 71 -8.20 7.39 5.35
C MET A 71 -8.13 8.31 6.58
N ALA A 72 -9.07 8.18 7.52
CA ALA A 72 -9.07 9.00 8.74
C ALA A 72 -7.94 8.63 9.72
N MET A 73 -7.46 7.38 9.71
CA MET A 73 -6.32 6.94 10.52
C MET A 73 -4.97 7.47 10.02
N GLU A 74 -4.95 8.13 8.87
CA GLU A 74 -3.76 8.71 8.23
C GLU A 74 -3.69 10.24 8.43
N SER A 75 -4.62 10.84 9.18
CA SER A 75 -4.70 12.29 9.49
C SER A 75 -4.13 12.65 10.86
#